data_AF-A0A127SMA8-F1
#
_entry.id   AF-A0A127SMA8-F1
#
_cell.length_a   1.000
_cell.length_b   1.000
_cell.length_c   1.000
_cell.angle_alpha   90.00
_cell.angle_beta   90.00
_cell.angle_gamma   90.00
#
_symmetry.space_group_name_H-M   'P 1'
#
loop_
_entity.id
_entity.type
_entity.pdbx_description
1 polymer ?
#
loop_
_entity_poly.entity_id
_entity_poly.type
_entity_poly.pdbx_seq_one_letter_code
_entity_poly.pdbx_strand_id
1 'polypeptide(L)' 'MLISPLEQIGAIRKVISGSSSFSPEHVAMLKKCMYLNPAGQWAFYGKTGTGRNHNRNLLEAWFVGFV' A
#
# COMPACT_ATOMS: atom_id res chain seq x y z
N MET A 1 11.68 10.34 2.69
CA MET A 1 10.99 9.05 2.80
C MET A 1 11.85 8.17 3.67
N LEU A 2 11.30 7.68 4.79
CA LEU A 2 12.04 6.88 5.79
C LEU A 2 11.87 5.36 5.59
N ILE A 3 10.98 4.96 4.67
CA ILE A 3 10.70 3.57 4.33
C ILE A 3 10.94 3.36 2.83
N SER A 4 11.75 2.38 2.48
CA SER A 4 12.10 2.05 1.10
C SER A 4 10.92 1.37 0.36
N PRO A 5 10.93 1.35 -0.98
CA PRO A 5 9.92 0.62 -1.74
C PRO A 5 9.81 -0.86 -1.37
N LEU A 6 10.94 -1.54 -1.12
CA LEU A 6 10.95 -2.95 -0.73
C LEU A 6 10.31 -3.17 0.64
N GLU A 7 10.58 -2.30 1.61
CA GLU A 7 9.94 -2.35 2.92
C GLU A 7 8.44 -2.08 2.83
N GLN A 8 7.99 -1.17 1.95
CA GLN A 8 6.57 -0.92 1.73
C GLN A 8 5.86 -2.16 1.15
N ILE A 9 6.48 -2.87 0.20
CA ILE A 9 5.95 -4.16 -0.30
C ILE A 9 5.91 -5.20 0.81
N GLY A 10 6.97 -5.32 1.61
CA GLY A 10 7.02 -6.25 2.74
C GLY A 10 5.92 -6.00 3.77
N ALA A 11 5.66 -4.73 4.10
CA ALA A 11 4.60 -4.33 5.01
C ALA A 11 3.21 -4.72 4.48
N ILE A 12 2.90 -4.38 3.22
CA ILE A 12 1.64 -4.77 2.58
C ILE A 12 1.49 -6.28 2.60
N ARG A 13 2.52 -7.01 2.15
CA ARG A 13 2.48 -8.47 2.04
C ARG A 13 2.17 -9.14 3.38
N LYS A 14 2.77 -8.64 4.48
CA LYS A 14 2.53 -9.15 5.84
C LYS A 14 1.08 -8.96 6.29
N VAL A 15 0.44 -7.84 5.94
CA VAL A 15 -0.95 -7.56 6.30
C VAL A 15 -1.92 -8.41 5.47
N ILE A 16 -1.68 -8.50 4.15
CA ILE A 16 -2.64 -9.13 3.23
C ILE A 16 -2.52 -10.66 3.13
N SER A 17 -1.38 -11.25 3.52
CA SER A 17 -1.14 -12.70 3.49
C SER A 17 -1.92 -13.48 4.54
N GLY A 18 -2.64 -12.81 5.43
CA GLY A 18 -3.30 -13.44 6.58
C GLY A 18 -2.34 -13.88 7.69
N SER A 19 -1.03 -13.62 7.55
CA SER A 19 -0.01 -13.93 8.56
C SER A 19 0.24 -12.77 9.54
N SER A 20 -0.67 -11.79 9.60
CA SER A 20 -0.60 -10.69 10.55
C SER A 20 -1.45 -10.96 11.78
N SER A 21 -1.28 -10.15 12.82
CA SER A 21 -2.14 -10.16 14.01
C SER A 21 -3.48 -9.44 13.80
N PHE A 22 -3.75 -8.90 12.60
CA PHE A 22 -5.01 -8.25 12.29
C PHE A 22 -6.10 -9.29 12.02
N SER A 23 -7.32 -9.02 12.49
CA SER A 23 -8.45 -9.90 12.21
C SER A 23 -8.76 -9.93 10.71
N PRO A 24 -9.32 -11.04 10.19
CA PRO A 24 -9.72 -11.15 8.79
C PRO A 24 -10.67 -10.02 8.34
N GLU A 25 -11.56 -9.57 9.22
CA GLU A 25 -12.52 -8.50 8.96
C GLU A 25 -11.83 -7.16 8.75
N HIS A 26 -10.82 -6.83 9.55
CA HIS A 26 -10.03 -5.62 9.39
C HIS A 26 -9.21 -5.64 8.10
N VAL A 27 -8.63 -6.79 7.75
CA VAL A 27 -7.91 -6.95 6.47
C VAL A 27 -8.87 -6.81 5.29
N ALA A 28 -10.07 -7.38 5.36
CA ALA A 28 -11.09 -7.23 4.33
C ALA A 28 -11.56 -5.78 4.18
N MET A 29 -11.77 -5.06 5.30
CA MET A 29 -12.08 -3.63 5.29
C MET A 29 -10.95 -2.82 4.66
N LEU A 30 -9.70 -3.08 5.02
CA LEU A 30 -8.53 -2.42 4.44
C LEU A 30 -8.47 -2.64 2.91
N LYS A 31 -8.67 -3.87 2.43
CA LYS A 31 -8.72 -4.18 1.00
C LYS A 31 -9.82 -3.38 0.28
N LYS A 32 -10.99 -3.21 0.90
CA LYS A 32 -12.06 -2.36 0.33
C LYS A 32 -11.64 -0.89 0.25
N CYS A 33 -10.98 -0.35 1.27
CA CYS A 33 -10.49 1.03 1.25
C CYS A 33 -9.36 1.26 0.23
N MET A 34 -8.57 0.23 -0.06
CA MET A 34 -7.48 0.27 -1.04
C MET A 34 -7.97 0.04 -2.47
N TYR A 35 -9.19 -0.47 -2.67
CA TYR A 35 -9.72 -0.79 -3.98
C TYR A 35 -9.83 0.46 -4.86
N LEU A 36 -9.22 0.39 -6.03
CA LEU A 36 -9.30 1.38 -7.09
C LEU A 36 -10.13 0.80 -8.22
N ASN A 37 -10.82 1.68 -8.96
CA ASN A 37 -11.62 1.28 -10.11
C ASN A 37 -10.85 0.32 -11.03
N PRO A 38 -11.54 -0.67 -11.60
CA PRO A 38 -10.89 -1.68 -12.42
C PRO A 38 -10.25 -1.05 -13.65
N ALA A 39 -9.05 -1.52 -14.02
CA ALA A 39 -8.45 -1.22 -15.31
C ALA A 39 -8.55 -2.46 -16.20
N GLY A 40 -9.62 -2.52 -16.99
CA GLY A 40 -9.96 -3.72 -17.76
C GLY A 40 -10.37 -4.87 -16.85
N GLN A 41 -9.65 -6.00 -16.94
CA GLN A 41 -9.92 -7.21 -16.14
C GLN A 41 -9.22 -7.21 -14.77
N TRP A 42 -8.41 -6.19 -14.48
CA TRP A 42 -7.58 -6.13 -13.28
C TRP A 42 -8.21 -5.23 -12.21
N ALA A 43 -8.24 -5.71 -10.98
CA ALA A 43 -8.57 -4.93 -9.79
C ALA A 43 -7.28 -4.43 -9.15
N PHE A 44 -7.15 -3.12 -8.94
CA PHE A 44 -5.97 -2.56 -8.28
C PHE A 44 -6.30 -2.23 -6.83
N TYR A 45 -5.38 -2.56 -5.93
CA TYR A 45 -5.49 -2.26 -4.51
C TYR A 45 -4.27 -1.46 -4.09
N GLY A 46 -4.42 -0.19 -3.75
CA GLY A 46 -3.27 0.61 -3.35
C GLY A 46 -3.64 1.98 -2.80
N LYS A 47 -2.59 2.72 -2.41
CA LYS A 47 -2.75 4.09 -1.93
C LYS A 47 -1.64 4.98 -2.45
N THR A 48 -2.03 6.19 -2.85
CA THR A 48 -1.11 7.28 -3.18
C THR A 48 -0.59 7.95 -1.92
N GLY A 49 0.66 8.38 -1.95
CA GLY A 49 1.24 9.26 -0.95
C GLY A 49 2.14 10.30 -1.58
N THR A 50 2.20 11.46 -0.94
CA THR A 50 3.09 12.56 -1.30
C THR A 50 3.75 13.06 -0.02
N GLY A 51 5.05 13.29 -0.06
CA GLY A 51 5.78 13.74 1.12
C GLY A 51 7.12 14.34 0.76
N ARG A 52 7.54 15.32 1.55
CA ARG A 52 8.89 15.88 1.43
C ARG A 52 9.88 14.89 2.02
N ASN A 53 10.89 14.52 1.24
CA ASN A 53 11.95 13.67 1.69
C ASN A 53 12.84 14.43 2.67
N HIS A 54 12.94 13.96 3.91
CA HIS A 54 13.77 14.59 4.93
C HIS A 54 15.24 14.74 4.51
N ASN A 55 15.83 13.70 3.89
CA ASN A 55 17.26 13.67 3.56
C ASN A 55 17.58 14.46 2.30
N ARG A 56 16.68 14.46 1.31
CA ARG A 56 16.89 15.06 -0.01
C ARG A 56 16.27 16.45 -0.13
N ASN A 57 15.38 16.80 0.79
CA ASN A 57 14.51 17.99 0.76
C ASN A 57 13.69 18.16 -0.54
N LEU A 58 13.43 17.07 -1.25
CA LEU A 58 12.61 17.03 -2.46
C LEU A 58 11.19 16.55 -2.13
N LEU A 59 10.19 17.05 -2.86
CA LEU A 59 8.86 16.45 -2.85
C LEU A 59 8.90 15.14 -3.62
N GLU A 60 8.42 14.08 -2.98
CA GLU A 60 8.34 12.74 -3.56
C GLU A 60 6.89 12.28 -3.53
N ALA A 61 6.52 11.52 -4.57
CA ALA A 61 5.23 10.89 -4.70
C ALA A 61 5.42 9.39 -4.89
N TRP A 62 4.45 8.62 -4.42
CA TRP A 62 4.45 7.18 -4.59
C TRP A 62 3.03 6.64 -4.72
N PHE A 63 2.95 5.48 -5.35
CA PHE A 63 1.81 4.60 -5.31
C PHE A 63 2.33 3.23 -4.87
N VAL A 64 1.73 2.66 -3.82
CA VAL A 64 2.05 1.29 -3.41
C VAL A 64 0.77 0.49 -3.30
N GLY A 65 0.81 -0.72 -3.84
CA GLY A 65 -0.35 -1.58 -3.95
C GLY A 65 -0.02 -2.96 -4.52
N PHE A 66 -1.07 -3.68 -4.88
CA PHE A 66 -1.05 -4.99 -5.53
C PHE A 66 -2.24 -5.12 -6.50
N VAL A 67 -2.20 -6.16 -7.33
CA VAL A 67 -3.25 -6.54 -8.29
C VAL A 67 -3.86 -7.86 -7.85
#